data_AF-A0A381R042-F1
#
_entry.id   AF-A0A381R042-F1
#
_cell.length_a   1.000
_cell.length_b   1.000
_cell.length_c   1.000
_cell.angle_alpha   90.00
_cell.angle_beta   90.00
_cell.angle_gamma   90.00
#
_symmetry.space_group_name_H-M   'P 1'
#
loop_
_entity.id
_entity.type
_entity.pdbx_description
1 polymer ?
#
loop_
_entity_poly.entity_id
_entity_poly.type
_entity_poly.pdbx_seq_one_letter_code
_entity_poly.pdbx_strand_id
1 'polypeptide(L)' 'MYHALGILAIGILAYNVPESVVRIPAIIMIIGIFFFSGSLYLISLKGLTNLGVLAPVGGTAFIVSWVLLAVNIFKLS' A
#
# COMPACT_ATOMS: atom_id res chain seq x y z
N MET A 1 0.14 -1.03 -11.27
CA MET A 1 -0.76 0.08 -11.65
C MET A 1 -1.84 0.33 -10.60
N TYR A 2 -2.63 -0.67 -10.20
CA TYR A 2 -3.70 -0.48 -9.18
C TYR A 2 -3.23 0.09 -7.83
N HIS A 3 -2.05 -0.28 -7.33
CA HIS A 3 -1.51 0.29 -6.07
C HIS A 3 -1.16 1.78 -6.16
N ALA A 4 -0.77 2.27 -7.35
CA ALA A 4 -0.55 3.70 -7.58
C ALA A 4 -1.87 4.49 -7.54
N LEU A 5 -2.94 3.90 -8.08
CA LEU A 5 -4.29 4.45 -7.91
C LEU A 5 -4.74 4.40 -6.45
N GLY A 6 -4.37 3.35 -5.72
CA GLY A 6 -4.64 3.22 -4.28
C GLY A 6 -4.04 4.35 -3.45
N ILE A 7 -2.74 4.63 -3.60
CA ILE A 7 -2.10 5.73 -2.87
C ILE A 7 -2.63 7.11 -3.30
N LEU A 8 -2.97 7.28 -4.59
CA LEU A 8 -3.61 8.51 -5.08
C LEU A 8 -5.00 8.71 -4.47
N ALA A 9 -5.81 7.64 -4.38
CA ALA A 9 -7.12 7.69 -3.73
C ALA A 9 -7.02 8.05 -2.25
N ILE A 10 -6.05 7.48 -1.51
CA ILE A 10 -5.79 7.84 -0.11
C ILE A 10 -5.37 9.31 0.01
N GLY A 11 -4.52 9.80 -0.90
CA GLY A 11 -4.11 11.20 -0.94
C GLY A 11 -5.26 12.17 -1.20
N ILE A 12 -6.17 11.85 -2.12
CA ILE A 12 -7.38 12.64 -2.38
C ILE A 12 -8.32 12.61 -1.16
N LEU A 13 -8.47 11.45 -0.53
CA LEU A 13 -9.32 11.32 0.66
C LEU A 13 -8.80 12.19 1.82
N ALA A 14 -7.49 12.36 1.95
CA ALA A 14 -6.85 13.16 3.00
C ALA A 14 -7.31 14.63 3.05
N TYR A 15 -7.90 15.17 1.97
CA TYR A 15 -8.50 16.52 1.98
C TYR A 15 -9.82 16.60 2.73
N ASN A 16 -10.51 15.48 2.93
CA ASN A 16 -11.88 15.43 3.42
C ASN A 16 -12.02 14.73 4.79
N VAL A 17 -10.94 14.10 5.29
CA VAL A 17 -10.95 13.37 6.55
C VAL A 17 -9.76 13.78 7.42
N PRO A 18 -9.83 13.61 8.75
CA PRO A 18 -8.68 13.84 9.63
C PRO A 18 -7.47 13.00 9.21
N GLU A 19 -6.26 13.55 9.38
CA GLU A 19 -5.01 12.84 9.08
C GLU A 19 -4.93 11.47 9.76
N SER A 20 -5.46 11.34 10.98
CA SER A 20 -5.50 10.10 11.75
C SER A 20 -6.21 8.95 11.03
N VAL A 21 -7.11 9.24 10.10
CA VAL A 21 -7.84 8.23 9.29
C VAL A 21 -6.94 7.65 8.20
N VAL A 22 -6.10 8.48 7.57
CA VAL A 22 -5.38 8.13 6.34
C VAL A 22 -3.89 7.86 6.53
N ARG A 23 -3.27 8.40 7.59
CA ARG A 23 -1.81 8.36 7.79
C ARG A 23 -1.23 6.95 7.81
N ILE A 24 -1.78 6.08 8.67
CA ILE A 24 -1.30 4.70 8.80
C ILE A 24 -1.61 3.87 7.53
N PRO A 25 -2.83 3.89 6.97
CA PRO A 25 -3.10 3.25 5.68
C PRO A 25 -2.16 3.70 4.55
N ALA A 26 -1.87 5.00 4.45
CA ALA A 26 -0.97 5.55 3.43
C ALA A 26 0.45 5.00 3.57
N ILE A 27 1.00 4.99 4.79
CA ILE A 27 2.34 4.45 5.06
C ILE A 27 2.41 2.96 4.69
N ILE A 28 1.40 2.17 5.09
CA ILE A 28 1.36 0.73 4.79
C ILE A 28 1.23 0.49 3.29
N MET A 29 0.44 1.29 2.56
CA MET A 29 0.33 1.23 1.10
C MET A 29 1.70 1.49 0.44
N ILE A 30 2.43 2.52 0.89
CA ILE A 30 3.76 2.85 0.37
C ILE A 30 4.75 1.70 0.63
N ILE A 31 4.78 1.16 1.83
CA ILE A 31 5.63 0.01 2.18
C ILE A 31 5.29 -1.19 1.27
N GLY A 32 4.00 -1.46 1.06
CA GLY A 32 3.55 -2.49 0.13
C GLY A 32 4.07 -2.26 -1.29
N ILE A 33 4.06 -1.02 -1.78
CA ILE A 33 4.55 -0.66 -3.13
C ILE A 33 6.02 -1.03 -3.27
N PHE A 34 6.85 -0.70 -2.26
CA PHE A 34 8.27 -1.02 -2.28
C PHE A 34 8.52 -2.54 -2.28
N PHE A 35 7.88 -3.29 -1.40
CA PHE A 35 8.08 -4.74 -1.33
C PHE A 35 7.51 -5.49 -2.53
N PHE A 36 6.33 -5.09 -3.02
CA PHE A 36 5.69 -5.74 -4.16
C PHE A 36 6.33 -5.33 -5.49
N SER A 37 6.26 -4.04 -5.82
CA SER A 37 6.69 -3.58 -7.15
C SER A 37 8.22 -3.51 -7.25
N GLY A 38 8.89 -3.10 -6.17
CA GLY A 38 10.35 -3.03 -6.13
C GLY A 38 11.00 -4.40 -6.29
N SER A 39 10.48 -5.45 -5.63
CA SER A 39 11.00 -6.81 -5.83
C SER A 39 10.83 -7.29 -7.26
N LEU A 40 9.67 -7.08 -7.87
CA LEU A 40 9.42 -7.47 -9.27
C LEU A 40 10.35 -6.74 -10.25
N TYR A 41 10.63 -5.45 -10.04
CA TYR A 41 11.59 -4.70 -10.86
C TYR A 41 13.02 -5.22 -10.68
N LEU A 42 13.43 -5.55 -9.45
CA LEU A 42 14.75 -6.13 -9.21
C LEU A 42 14.88 -7.53 -9.82
N ILE A 43 13.82 -8.33 -9.80
CA ILE A 43 13.78 -9.62 -10.49
C ILE A 43 13.89 -9.42 -12.00
N SER A 44 13.08 -8.53 -12.59
CA SER A 44 13.04 -8.36 -14.05
C SER A 44 14.30 -7.72 -14.63
N LEU A 45 14.92 -6.78 -13.90
CA LEU A 45 16.07 -6.02 -14.39
C LEU A 45 17.41 -6.64 -14.00
N LYS A 46 17.50 -7.29 -12.83
CA LYS A 46 18.75 -7.81 -12.27
C LYS A 46 18.76 -9.33 -12.10
N GLY A 47 17.67 -10.03 -12.39
CA GLY A 47 17.59 -11.49 -12.28
C GLY A 47 17.60 -12.00 -10.83
N LEU A 48 17.31 -11.15 -9.83
CA LEU A 48 17.36 -11.50 -8.41
C LEU A 48 16.13 -12.30 -7.96
N THR A 49 15.95 -13.51 -8.50
CA THR A 49 14.75 -14.36 -8.32
C THR A 49 14.41 -14.67 -6.86
N ASN A 50 15.39 -14.73 -5.96
CA ASN A 50 15.20 -14.96 -4.52
C ASN A 50 14.32 -13.89 -3.85
N LEU A 51 14.19 -12.70 -4.44
CA LEU A 51 13.34 -11.62 -3.93
C LEU A 51 11.85 -11.89 -4.13
N GLY A 52 11.46 -12.97 -4.83
CA GLY A 52 10.06 -13.30 -5.09
C GLY A 52 9.23 -13.47 -3.83
N VAL A 53 9.86 -13.87 -2.71
CA VAL A 53 9.21 -14.02 -1.40
C VAL A 53 8.78 -12.66 -0.80
N LEU A 54 9.35 -11.54 -1.25
CA LEU A 54 8.95 -10.20 -0.80
C LEU A 54 7.63 -9.72 -1.43
N ALA A 55 7.27 -10.23 -2.61
CA ALA A 55 6.02 -9.83 -3.26
C ALA A 55 4.77 -10.23 -2.43
N PRO A 56 4.63 -11.45 -1.88
CA PRO A 56 3.55 -11.78 -0.95
C PRO A 56 3.47 -10.88 0.29
N VAL A 57 4.61 -10.45 0.82
CA VAL A 57 4.67 -9.49 1.95
C VAL A 57 4.08 -8.15 1.55
N GLY A 58 4.48 -7.62 0.39
CA GLY A 58 3.90 -6.39 -0.15
C GLY A 58 2.39 -6.51 -0.44
N GLY A 59 1.96 -7.67 -0.97
CA GLY A 59 0.54 -7.98 -1.19
C GLY A 59 -0.28 -7.95 0.09
N THR A 60 0.25 -8.54 1.16
CA THR A 60 -0.38 -8.53 2.49
C THR A 60 -0.50 -7.10 3.03
N ALA A 61 0.54 -6.28 2.87
CA ALA A 61 0.51 -4.87 3.25
C ALA A 61 -0.61 -4.11 2.52
N PHE A 62 -0.84 -4.36 1.23
CA PHE A 62 -1.96 -3.74 0.51
C PHE A 62 -3.33 -4.09 1.09
N ILE A 63 -3.56 -5.37 1.43
CA ILE A 63 -4.80 -5.81 2.06
C ILE A 63 -4.98 -5.11 3.41
N VAL A 64 -3.93 -5.09 4.24
CA VAL A 64 -3.95 -4.44 5.56
C VAL A 64 -4.22 -2.94 5.44
N SER A 65 -3.63 -2.26 4.46
CA SER A 65 -3.87 -0.84 4.19
C SER A 65 -5.35 -0.56 3.91
N TRP A 66 -5.98 -1.32 3.00
CA TRP A 66 -7.40 -1.15 2.67
C TRP A 66 -8.33 -1.45 3.85
N VAL A 67 -8.06 -2.53 4.59
CA VAL A 67 -8.85 -2.90 5.77
C VAL A 67 -8.75 -1.81 6.84
N LEU A 68 -7.55 -1.32 7.13
CA LEU A 68 -7.35 -0.23 8.10
C LEU A 68 -8.04 1.06 7.66
N LEU A 69 -7.94 1.41 6.39
CA LEU A 69 -8.62 2.59 5.84
C LEU A 69 -10.13 2.48 6.04
N ALA A 70 -10.72 1.35 5.66
CA ALA A 70 -12.15 1.11 5.82
C ALA A 70 -12.57 1.20 7.29
N VAL A 71 -11.85 0.53 8.20
CA VAL A 71 -12.12 0.56 9.64
C VAL A 71 -12.03 1.99 10.19
N ASN A 72 -11.03 2.78 9.78
CA ASN A 72 -10.88 4.15 10.24
C ASN A 72 -12.02 5.06 9.76
N ILE A 73 -12.50 4.87 8.51
CA ILE A 73 -13.65 5.59 7.98
C ILE A 73 -14.94 5.20 8.72
N PHE A 74 -15.17 3.91 8.95
CA PHE A 74 -16.35 3.44 9.71
C PHE A 74 -16.38 3.90 11.16
N LYS A 75 -15.22 4.23 11.75
CA LYS A 75 -15.15 4.82 13.10
C LYS A 75 -15.35 6.33 13.11
N LEU A 76 -15.19 6.98 11.96
CA LEU A 76 -15.40 8.42 11.81
C LEU A 76 -16.88 8.78 11.65
N SER A 77 -17.67 7.89 11.02
CA SER A 77 -19.13 8.00 10.88
C SER A 77 -19.85 7.76 12.19
#